data_AF-W1XLT7-F1
#
_entry.id   AF-W1XLT7-F1
#
_cell.length_a   1.000
_cell.length_b   1.000
_cell.length_c   1.000
_cell.angle_alpha   90.00
_cell.angle_beta   90.00
_cell.angle_gamma   90.00
#
_symmetry.space_group_name_H-M   'P 1'
#
loop_
_entity.id
_entity.type
_entity.pdbx_description
1 polymer ?
#
loop_
_entity_poly.entity_id
_entity_poly.type
_entity_poly.pdbx_seq_one_letter_code
_entity_poly.pdbx_strand_id
1 'polypeptide(L)' 'MTFLEEVQRRRTFAIISHPDAGKTTLTEKLLLYGGA' A
#
# COMPACT_ATOMS: atom_id res chain seq x y z
N MET A 1 -14.25 -14.99 -11.62
CA MET A 1 -13.79 -14.60 -10.27
C MET A 1 -14.94 -14.77 -9.30
N THR A 2 -14.72 -15.52 -8.23
CA THR A 2 -15.67 -15.67 -7.13
C THR A 2 -15.51 -14.52 -6.13
N PHE A 3 -16.55 -14.25 -5.34
CA PHE A 3 -16.48 -13.25 -4.27
C PHE A 3 -15.29 -13.52 -3.31
N LEU A 4 -15.05 -14.79 -2.97
CA LEU A 4 -13.96 -15.18 -2.07
C LEU A 4 -12.58 -14.91 -2.69
N GLU A 5 -12.41 -15.16 -3.99
CA GLU A 5 -11.16 -14.85 -4.70
C GLU A 5 -10.84 -13.35 -4.67
N GLU A 6 -11.85 -12.49 -4.85
CA GLU A 6 -11.67 -11.04 -4.78
C GLU A 6 -11.30 -10.58 -3.37
N VAL A 7 -11.93 -11.14 -2.33
CA VAL A 7 -11.61 -10.80 -0.94
C VAL A 7 -10.17 -11.16 -0.61
N GLN A 8 -9.69 -12.34 -1.04
CA GLN A 8 -8.33 -12.80 -0.75
C GLN A 8 -7.23 -11.96 -1.40
N ARG A 9 -7.50 -11.29 -2.52
CA ARG A 9 -6.55 -10.43 -3.24
C ARG A 9 -6.30 -9.08 -2.55
N ARG A 10 -7.22 -8.59 -1.72
CA ARG A 10 -7.12 -7.26 -1.09
C ARG A 10 -6.03 -7.24 -0.01
N ARG A 11 -5.30 -6.13 0.05
CA ARG A 11 -4.31 -5.82 1.11
C ARG A 11 -4.55 -4.38 1.59
N THR A 12 -5.09 -4.23 2.79
CA THR A 12 -5.36 -2.93 3.43
C THR A 12 -4.34 -2.71 4.54
N PHE A 13 -3.56 -1.64 4.45
CA PHE A 13 -2.51 -1.34 5.43
C PHE A 13 -2.30 0.17 5.56
N ALA A 14 -1.55 0.58 6.58
CA ALA A 14 -1.14 1.96 6.82
C ALA A 14 0.35 2.01 7.20
N ILE A 15 1.00 3.15 6.92
CA ILE A 15 2.37 3.44 7.36
C ILE A 15 2.26 4.38 8.57
N ILE A 16 2.74 3.93 9.73
CA ILE A 16 2.80 4.73 10.97
C ILE A 16 4.26 4.89 11.35
N SER A 17 4.73 6.13 11.48
CA SER A 17 6.11 6.44 11.84
C SER A 17 6.23 7.82 12.48
N HIS A 18 7.39 8.08 13.08
CA HIS A 18 7.74 9.40 13.60
C HIS A 18 7.93 10.42 12.46
N PRO A 19 7.77 11.74 12.72
CA PRO A 19 8.18 12.77 11.78
C PRO A 19 9.56 12.50 11.17
N ASP A 20 9.71 12.82 9.88
CA ASP A 20 10.94 12.68 9.10
C ASP A 20 11.48 11.25 8.85
N ALA A 21 10.78 10.21 9.31
CA ALA A 21 11.13 8.80 9.02
C ALA A 21 10.92 8.36 7.55
N GLY A 22 10.61 9.29 6.64
CA GLY A 22 10.49 9.01 5.21
C GLY A 22 9.19 8.34 4.76
N LYS A 23 8.09 8.44 5.54
CA LYS A 23 6.77 7.86 5.17
C LYS A 23 6.29 8.29 3.78
N THR A 24 6.53 9.54 3.40
CA THR A 24 6.10 10.10 2.11
C THR A 24 6.90 9.48 0.97
N THR A 25 8.23 9.45 1.08
CA THR A 25 9.12 8.82 0.09
C THR A 25 8.81 7.33 -0.12
N LEU A 26 8.52 6.61 0.96
CA LEU A 26 8.11 5.21 0.85
C LEU A 26 6.78 5.06 0.11
N THR A 27 5.80 5.92 0.43
CA THR A 27 4.48 5.92 -0.23
C THR A 27 4.62 6.19 -1.72
N GLU A 28 5.43 7.17 -2.12
CA GLU A 28 5.68 7.50 -3.53
C GLU A 28 6.28 6.32 -4.31
N LYS A 29 7.25 5.61 -3.73
CA LYS A 29 7.82 4.41 -4.36
C LYS A 29 6.80 3.28 -4.52
N LEU A 30 5.98 3.05 -3.49
CA LEU A 30 4.92 2.03 -3.55
C LEU A 30 3.90 2.33 -4.65
N LEU A 31 3.52 3.60 -4.80
CA LEU A 31 2.64 4.05 -5.88
C LEU A 31 3.27 3.86 -7.26
N LEU A 32 4.55 4.26 -7.43
CA LEU A 32 5.29 4.05 -8.67
C LEU A 32 5.35 2.56 -9.06
N TYR A 33 5.64 1.67 -8.11
CA TYR A 33 5.66 0.22 -8.36
C TYR A 33 4.26 -0.36 -8.61
N GLY A 34 3.23 0.27 -8.06
CA GLY A 34 1.82 -0.09 -8.30
C GLY A 34 1.27 0.41 -9.63
N GLY A 35 2.04 1.19 -10.40
CA GLY A 35 1.59 1.80 -11.66
C GLY A 35 0.59 2.93 -11.48
N ALA A 36 0.70 3.67 -10.37
CA ALA A 36 -0.11 4.86 -10.09
C ALA A 36 0.24 6.06 -10.99
#